data_AF-A0A815BE34-F1
#
_entry.id   AF-A0A815BE34-F1
#
_cell.length_a   1.000
_cell.length_b   1.000
_cell.length_c   1.000
_cell.angle_alpha   90.00
_cell.angle_beta   90.00
_cell.angle_gamma   90.00
#
_symmetry.space_group_name_H-M   'P 1'
#
loop_
_entity.id
_entity.type
_entity.pdbx_description
1 polymer ?
#
loop_
_entity_poly.entity_id
_entity_poly.type
_entity_poly.pdbx_seq_one_letter_code
_entity_poly.pdbx_strand_id
1 'polypeptide(L)'
;MPSPFFSSLNKRLRAEDRHALKPWFAFLKLFLTALEKLPSTKVSVWRAVSCDVGSYYVANDMTIWWSVNSTSTDPDVVKIFLGETSTLFHIDAIYGKTISDYSAMPDEKEVILIPGTYLEVKSNPFNYLDHLFVVQMKEFTTEEYIQRDEFDISSEWISLTGGSIDRCHRLKQHKMVIISSLTLIILFILLFITCVHRKFRIWVDILYSFDCSNATDDISGTYNGIEVLPSWIPPNVSLSF
;
A
#
# COMPACT_ATOMS: atom_id res chain seq x y z
N MET A 1 23.88 -6.03 6.88
CA MET A 1 22.67 -6.31 7.68
C MET A 1 21.79 -5.09 7.60
N PRO A 2 20.47 -5.24 7.36
CA PRO A 2 19.53 -4.13 7.38
C PRO A 2 19.71 -3.33 8.65
N SER A 3 19.60 -2.00 8.62
CA SER A 3 19.46 -1.31 9.89
C SER A 3 18.17 -1.81 10.55
N PRO A 4 18.17 -2.01 11.88
CA PRO A 4 16.97 -2.44 12.60
C PRO A 4 15.83 -1.42 12.50
N PHE A 5 16.08 -0.20 12.02
CA PHE A 5 15.10 0.88 11.98
C PHE A 5 13.93 0.59 11.03
N PHE A 6 14.18 0.45 9.73
CA PHE A 6 13.13 0.21 8.74
C PHE A 6 12.49 -1.18 8.91
N SER A 7 13.30 -2.19 9.26
CA SER A 7 12.77 -3.51 9.58
C SER A 7 11.79 -3.46 10.76
N SER A 8 12.11 -2.69 11.82
CA SER A 8 11.20 -2.48 12.96
C SER A 8 9.96 -1.67 12.58
N LEU A 9 10.11 -0.57 11.83
CA LEU A 9 8.98 0.22 11.34
C LEU A 9 8.03 -0.61 10.50
N ASN A 10 8.55 -1.30 9.49
CA ASN A 10 7.74 -2.12 8.58
C ASN A 10 7.07 -3.27 9.34
N LYS A 11 7.73 -3.87 10.33
CA LYS A 11 7.09 -4.84 11.23
C LYS A 11 5.91 -4.24 11.99
N ARG A 12 5.98 -2.97 12.43
CA ARG A 12 4.86 -2.29 13.11
C ARG A 12 3.76 -1.83 12.17
N LEU A 13 4.10 -1.37 10.97
CA LEU A 13 3.13 -1.00 9.93
C LEU A 13 2.27 -2.20 9.50
N ARG A 14 2.88 -3.39 9.45
CA ARG A 14 2.20 -4.65 9.13
C ARG A 14 1.39 -5.22 10.30
N ALA A 15 1.75 -4.88 11.55
CA ALA A 15 1.02 -5.36 12.71
C ALA A 15 -0.34 -4.67 12.86
N GLU A 16 -1.36 -5.42 13.28
CA GLU A 16 -2.70 -4.88 13.60
C GLU A 16 -2.71 -3.98 14.85
N ASP A 17 -1.63 -3.97 15.63
CA ASP A 17 -1.48 -3.12 16.80
C ASP A 17 -1.10 -1.67 16.42
N ARG A 18 -2.12 -0.83 16.28
CA ARG A 18 -1.97 0.62 16.03
C ARG A 18 -1.33 1.37 17.20
N HIS A 19 -1.34 0.82 18.43
CA HIS A 19 -0.66 1.44 19.56
C HIS A 19 0.87 1.32 19.43
N ALA A 20 1.36 0.19 18.89
CA ALA A 20 2.77 -0.02 18.63
C ALA A 20 3.35 0.94 17.57
N LEU A 21 2.50 1.58 16.76
CA LEU A 21 2.90 2.55 15.75
C LEU A 21 3.07 3.98 16.31
N LYS A 22 2.50 4.29 17.48
CA LYS A 22 2.56 5.63 18.09
C LYS A 22 3.99 6.21 18.19
N PRO A 23 5.03 5.46 18.59
CA PRO A 23 6.40 5.98 18.63
C PRO A 23 6.93 6.42 17.26
N TRP A 24 6.37 5.88 16.17
CA TRP A 24 6.79 6.14 14.80
C TRP A 24 6.06 7.32 14.16
N PHE A 25 5.00 7.86 14.78
CA PHE A 25 4.16 8.89 14.15
C PHE A 25 4.94 10.16 13.75
N ALA A 26 5.91 10.59 14.57
CA ALA A 26 6.73 11.75 14.24
C ALA A 26 7.59 11.49 12.98
N PHE A 27 8.21 10.30 12.91
CA PHE A 27 8.98 9.89 11.74
C PHE A 27 8.10 9.70 10.51
N LEU A 28 7.00 8.96 10.63
CA LEU A 28 6.06 8.72 9.53
C LEU A 28 5.50 10.03 8.98
N LYS A 29 5.13 10.98 9.84
CA LYS A 29 4.69 12.30 9.40
C LYS A 29 5.78 13.02 8.62
N LEU A 30 7.00 13.06 9.14
CA LEU A 30 8.13 13.70 8.45
C LEU A 30 8.40 13.04 7.10
N PHE A 31 8.49 11.70 7.08
CA PHE A 31 8.84 10.90 5.93
C PHE A 31 7.77 10.98 4.83
N LEU A 32 6.50 10.77 5.17
CA LEU A 32 5.40 10.85 4.21
C LEU A 32 5.24 12.27 3.66
N THR A 33 5.37 13.31 4.49
CA THR A 33 5.36 14.71 4.01
C THR A 33 6.55 15.02 3.12
N ALA A 34 7.71 14.39 3.31
CA ALA A 34 8.85 14.53 2.41
C ALA A 34 8.58 13.84 1.06
N LEU A 35 8.05 12.62 1.07
CA LEU A 35 7.69 11.87 -0.14
C LEU A 35 6.57 12.56 -0.94
N GLU A 36 5.63 13.22 -0.28
CA GLU A 36 4.55 13.97 -0.91
C GLU A 36 5.07 15.15 -1.75
N LYS A 37 6.23 15.73 -1.37
CA LYS A 37 6.89 16.79 -2.12
C LYS A 37 7.64 16.29 -3.37
N LEU A 38 7.89 14.98 -3.45
CA LEU A 38 8.52 14.38 -4.61
C LEU A 38 7.47 14.09 -5.69
N PRO A 39 7.80 14.25 -6.98
CA PRO A 39 6.89 13.90 -8.05
C PRO A 39 6.55 12.41 -8.00
N SER A 40 5.28 12.08 -8.22
CA SER A 40 4.86 10.71 -8.47
C SER A 40 5.21 10.33 -9.91
N THR A 41 5.89 9.19 -10.08
CA THR A 41 6.32 8.72 -11.40
C THR A 41 5.68 7.37 -11.70
N LYS A 42 5.11 7.23 -12.90
CA LYS A 42 4.70 5.92 -13.42
C LYS A 42 5.93 5.18 -13.90
N VAL A 43 6.28 4.07 -13.26
CA VAL A 43 7.54 3.37 -13.50
C VAL A 43 7.44 1.89 -13.15
N SER A 44 8.09 1.03 -13.93
CA SER A 44 8.25 -0.38 -13.59
C SER A 44 9.41 -0.55 -12.62
N VAL A 45 9.16 -1.21 -11.50
CA VAL A 45 10.12 -1.41 -10.41
C VAL A 45 10.22 -2.88 -10.04
N TRP A 46 11.37 -3.23 -9.45
CA TRP A 46 11.73 -4.56 -9.04
C TRP A 46 11.96 -4.59 -7.53
N ARG A 47 11.58 -5.70 -6.90
CA ARG A 47 11.87 -5.98 -5.49
C ARG A 47 12.12 -7.48 -5.33
N ALA A 48 13.22 -7.84 -4.66
CA ALA A 48 13.55 -9.22 -4.40
C ALA A 48 13.53 -9.48 -2.88
N VAL A 49 13.03 -10.64 -2.49
CA VAL A 49 13.03 -11.11 -1.10
C VAL A 49 13.51 -12.56 -1.05
N SER A 50 14.41 -12.84 -0.10
CA SER A 50 15.11 -14.12 0.05
C SER A 50 14.27 -15.20 0.75
N CYS A 51 13.00 -15.34 0.35
CA CYS A 51 12.10 -16.38 0.82
C CYS A 51 10.98 -16.65 -0.20
N ASP A 52 10.32 -17.80 -0.08
CA ASP A 52 9.07 -18.05 -0.80
C ASP A 52 7.91 -17.32 -0.13
N VAL A 53 7.46 -16.29 -0.85
CA VAL A 53 6.23 -15.55 -0.60
C VAL A 53 5.39 -15.51 -1.87
N GLY A 54 6.01 -15.75 -3.03
CA GLY A 54 5.35 -15.80 -4.32
C GLY A 54 4.27 -16.87 -4.40
N SER A 55 4.45 -18.04 -3.76
CA SER A 55 3.51 -19.16 -3.86
C SER A 55 2.09 -18.87 -3.36
N TYR A 56 1.92 -17.83 -2.54
CA TYR A 56 0.64 -17.45 -1.99
C TYR A 56 -0.15 -16.46 -2.86
N TYR A 57 0.48 -15.87 -3.87
CA TYR A 57 -0.19 -14.94 -4.78
C TYR A 57 -0.97 -15.70 -5.85
N VAL A 58 -2.15 -15.19 -6.18
CA VAL A 58 -3.04 -15.73 -7.23
C VAL A 58 -3.37 -14.63 -8.23
N ALA A 59 -3.52 -15.00 -9.50
CA ALA A 59 -3.92 -14.05 -10.54
C ALA A 59 -5.21 -13.28 -10.17
N ASN A 60 -5.22 -11.99 -10.49
CA ASN A 60 -6.30 -11.02 -10.25
C ASN A 60 -6.60 -10.73 -8.78
N ASP A 61 -5.80 -11.26 -7.85
CA ASP A 61 -5.94 -10.95 -6.43
C ASP A 61 -5.48 -9.52 -6.13
N MET A 62 -6.17 -8.89 -5.18
CA MET A 62 -5.91 -7.53 -4.73
C MET A 62 -5.26 -7.56 -3.35
N THR A 63 -4.08 -6.96 -3.24
CA THR A 63 -3.35 -6.87 -1.98
C THR A 63 -3.03 -5.41 -1.64
N ILE A 64 -2.93 -5.12 -0.35
CA ILE A 64 -2.48 -3.82 0.15
C ILE A 64 -1.14 -4.01 0.82
N TRP A 65 -0.14 -3.33 0.31
CA TRP A 65 1.18 -3.27 0.94
C TRP A 65 1.21 -2.15 1.98
N TRP A 66 1.03 -2.53 3.25
CA TRP A 66 0.96 -1.60 4.38
C TRP A 66 2.32 -1.04 4.82
N SER A 67 3.42 -1.68 4.41
CA SER A 67 4.78 -1.29 4.77
C SER A 67 5.34 -0.21 3.84
N VAL A 68 6.42 0.46 4.25
CA VAL A 68 7.24 1.27 3.32
C VAL A 68 8.02 0.29 2.45
N ASN A 69 7.76 0.30 1.14
CA ASN A 69 8.37 -0.64 0.21
C ASN A 69 9.46 0.04 -0.60
N SER A 70 10.70 -0.37 -0.34
CA SER A 70 11.84 -0.02 -1.17
C SER A 70 11.90 -0.94 -2.39
N THR A 71 12.06 -0.34 -3.56
CA THR A 71 12.12 -1.02 -4.86
C THR A 71 13.19 -0.34 -5.73
N SER A 72 13.66 -1.00 -6.77
CA SER A 72 14.62 -0.42 -7.71
C SER A 72 14.08 -0.44 -9.14
N THR A 73 14.44 0.56 -9.93
CA THR A 73 14.25 0.52 -11.39
C THR A 73 15.27 -0.38 -12.09
N ASP A 74 16.33 -0.79 -11.39
CA ASP A 74 17.40 -1.59 -11.92
C ASP A 74 17.30 -3.06 -11.44
N PRO A 75 17.02 -4.01 -12.34
CA PRO A 75 16.96 -5.42 -11.96
C PRO A 75 18.33 -5.97 -11.51
N ASP A 76 19.45 -5.37 -11.92
CA ASP A 76 20.78 -5.81 -11.49
C ASP A 76 21.05 -5.48 -10.02
N VAL A 77 20.50 -4.37 -9.52
CA VAL A 77 20.58 -3.98 -8.11
C VAL A 77 19.85 -4.98 -7.23
N VAL A 78 18.66 -5.45 -7.65
CA VAL A 78 17.87 -6.33 -6.77
C VAL A 78 18.38 -7.76 -6.68
N LYS A 79 19.25 -8.20 -7.61
CA LYS A 79 19.78 -9.57 -7.64
C LYS A 79 20.49 -9.96 -6.35
N ILE A 80 21.12 -9.01 -5.66
CA ILE A 80 21.85 -9.27 -4.41
C ILE A 80 20.93 -9.69 -3.26
N PHE A 81 19.62 -9.42 -3.36
CA PHE A 81 18.63 -9.79 -2.35
C PHE A 81 17.97 -11.15 -2.62
N LEU A 82 18.35 -11.83 -3.70
CA LEU A 82 17.93 -13.21 -3.95
C LEU A 82 18.76 -14.17 -3.09
N GLY A 83 18.08 -15.06 -2.37
CA GLY A 83 18.64 -16.20 -1.65
C GLY A 83 18.36 -17.54 -2.35
N GLU A 84 18.52 -18.64 -1.61
CA GLU A 84 18.31 -20.02 -2.12
C GLU A 84 16.90 -20.27 -2.63
N THR A 85 15.90 -19.76 -1.90
CA THR A 85 14.50 -19.68 -2.32
C THR A 85 14.08 -18.23 -2.23
N SER A 86 13.52 -17.67 -3.29
CA SER A 86 13.27 -16.23 -3.39
C SER A 86 11.98 -15.91 -4.14
N THR A 87 11.48 -14.71 -3.88
CA THR A 87 10.41 -14.10 -4.67
C THR A 87 10.91 -12.79 -5.26
N LEU A 88 10.75 -12.65 -6.58
CA LEU A 88 11.01 -11.44 -7.34
C LEU A 88 9.68 -10.81 -7.77
N PHE A 89 9.45 -9.59 -7.32
CA PHE A 89 8.32 -8.78 -7.72
C PHE A 89 8.71 -7.88 -8.88
N HIS A 90 7.85 -7.83 -9.90
CA HIS A 90 7.88 -6.85 -10.97
C HIS A 90 6.59 -6.04 -10.91
N ILE A 91 6.69 -4.76 -10.59
CA ILE A 91 5.54 -3.92 -10.24
C ILE A 91 5.48 -2.73 -11.18
N ASP A 92 4.36 -2.57 -11.88
CA ASP A 92 4.07 -1.32 -12.59
C ASP A 92 3.45 -0.32 -11.61
N ALA A 93 4.30 0.55 -11.06
CA ALA A 93 3.90 1.58 -10.11
C ALA A 93 3.32 2.81 -10.82
N ILE A 94 2.32 3.42 -10.19
CA ILE A 94 1.69 4.68 -10.61
C ILE A 94 2.23 5.85 -9.77
N TYR A 95 2.40 5.63 -8.46
CA TYR A 95 2.76 6.66 -7.48
C TYR A 95 4.17 6.50 -6.92
N GLY A 96 5.05 5.80 -7.65
CA GLY A 96 6.44 5.59 -7.25
C GLY A 96 7.17 6.89 -6.95
N LYS A 97 7.87 6.94 -5.82
CA LYS A 97 8.66 8.09 -5.36
C LYS A 97 10.15 7.79 -5.51
N THR A 98 10.77 8.31 -6.56
CA THR A 98 12.23 8.21 -6.72
C THR A 98 12.94 9.01 -5.65
N ILE A 99 13.83 8.36 -4.91
CA ILE A 99 14.60 9.00 -3.82
C ILE A 99 16.10 8.95 -4.05
N SER A 100 16.57 8.57 -5.24
CA SER A 100 18.00 8.40 -5.55
C SER A 100 18.85 9.64 -5.21
N ASP A 101 18.32 10.85 -5.43
CA ASP A 101 19.02 12.12 -5.11
C ASP A 101 19.18 12.38 -3.60
N TYR A 102 18.39 11.71 -2.77
CA TYR A 102 18.35 11.85 -1.32
C TYR A 102 18.84 10.61 -0.58
N SER A 103 19.02 9.49 -1.30
CA SER A 103 19.53 8.25 -0.76
C SER A 103 21.05 8.34 -0.56
N ALA A 104 21.53 7.66 0.47
CA ALA A 104 22.97 7.49 0.66
C ALA A 104 23.58 6.47 -0.30
N MET A 105 22.75 5.72 -1.02
CA MET A 105 23.14 4.79 -2.08
C MET A 105 22.40 5.15 -3.39
N PRO A 106 22.74 6.26 -4.05
CA PRO A 106 22.04 6.71 -5.27
C PRO A 106 22.04 5.66 -6.39
N ASP A 107 23.09 4.83 -6.46
CA ASP A 107 23.28 3.79 -7.46
C ASP A 107 22.22 2.67 -7.37
N GLU A 108 21.50 2.56 -6.25
CA GLU A 108 20.39 1.61 -6.11
C GLU A 108 19.17 2.01 -6.95
N LYS A 109 19.14 3.23 -7.52
CA LYS A 109 18.04 3.77 -8.32
C LYS A 109 16.68 3.56 -7.66
N GLU A 110 16.66 3.86 -6.36
CA GLU A 110 15.59 3.51 -5.45
C GLU A 110 14.30 4.30 -5.72
N VAL A 111 13.19 3.56 -5.71
CA VAL A 111 11.82 4.06 -5.78
C VAL A 111 11.04 3.52 -4.59
N ILE A 112 10.45 4.42 -3.81
CA ILE A 112 9.59 4.06 -2.68
C ILE A 112 8.14 3.94 -3.15
N LEU A 113 7.51 2.82 -2.79
CA LEU A 113 6.05 2.70 -2.73
C LEU A 113 5.61 2.98 -1.29
N ILE A 114 4.63 3.87 -1.14
CA ILE A 114 4.19 4.35 0.18
C ILE A 114 3.37 3.28 0.92
N PRO A 115 3.31 3.32 2.26
CA PRO A 115 2.38 2.52 3.04
C PRO A 115 0.94 2.64 2.53
N GLY A 116 0.25 1.51 2.37
CA GLY A 116 -1.12 1.46 1.87
C GLY A 116 -1.22 1.44 0.34
N THR A 117 -0.17 0.99 -0.36
CA THR A 117 -0.19 0.85 -1.82
C THR A 117 -1.09 -0.33 -2.23
N TYR A 118 -2.05 -0.09 -3.13
CA TYR A 118 -2.94 -1.11 -3.67
C TYR A 118 -2.31 -1.76 -4.90
N LEU A 119 -2.20 -3.08 -4.89
CA LEU A 119 -1.58 -3.84 -5.97
C LEU A 119 -2.50 -4.97 -6.43
N GLU A 120 -2.64 -5.12 -7.75
CA GLU A 120 -3.26 -6.30 -8.37
C GLU A 120 -2.17 -7.23 -8.88
N VAL A 121 -2.34 -8.52 -8.66
CA VAL A 121 -1.51 -9.56 -9.27
C VAL A 121 -1.98 -9.80 -10.71
N LYS A 122 -1.12 -9.55 -11.69
CA LYS A 122 -1.50 -9.64 -13.13
C LYS A 122 -1.70 -11.07 -13.63
N SER A 123 -0.97 -12.01 -13.08
CA SER A 123 -0.97 -13.41 -13.51
C SER A 123 -0.52 -14.31 -12.37
N ASN A 124 -0.79 -15.61 -12.49
CA ASN A 124 -0.24 -16.56 -11.53
C ASN A 124 1.29 -16.45 -11.51
N PRO A 125 1.92 -16.53 -10.32
CA PRO A 125 3.37 -16.46 -10.18
C PRO A 125 4.08 -17.47 -11.07
N PHE A 126 5.13 -17.03 -11.75
CA PHE A 126 6.00 -17.93 -12.50
C PHE A 126 7.01 -18.55 -11.54
N ASN A 127 6.94 -19.87 -11.36
CA ASN A 127 7.88 -20.63 -10.55
C ASN A 127 8.97 -21.24 -11.44
N TYR A 128 10.22 -20.86 -11.19
CA TYR A 128 11.40 -21.43 -11.81
C TYR A 128 12.11 -22.38 -10.85
N LEU A 129 12.09 -23.67 -11.18
CA LEU A 129 12.79 -24.75 -10.47
C LEU A 129 12.49 -24.82 -8.96
N ASP A 130 11.31 -24.39 -8.51
CA ASP A 130 10.92 -24.36 -7.08
C ASP A 130 11.82 -23.48 -6.18
N HIS A 131 12.63 -22.61 -6.79
CA HIS A 131 13.58 -21.75 -6.11
C HIS A 131 13.34 -20.25 -6.35
N LEU A 132 12.71 -19.89 -7.48
CA LEU A 132 12.43 -18.49 -7.79
C LEU A 132 10.99 -18.31 -8.25
N PHE A 133 10.23 -17.56 -7.46
CA PHE A 133 8.90 -17.11 -7.83
C PHE A 133 8.96 -15.70 -8.41
N VAL A 134 8.37 -15.49 -9.58
CA VAL A 134 8.24 -14.17 -10.19
C VAL A 134 6.77 -13.74 -10.16
N VAL A 135 6.49 -12.67 -9.42
CA VAL A 135 5.15 -12.12 -9.24
C VAL A 135 5.06 -10.80 -10.02
N GLN A 136 4.12 -10.72 -10.96
CA GLN A 136 3.87 -9.49 -11.70
C GLN A 136 2.67 -8.77 -11.11
N MET A 137 2.84 -7.48 -10.84
CA MET A 137 1.81 -6.66 -10.19
C MET A 137 1.63 -5.33 -10.90
N LYS A 138 0.48 -4.71 -10.68
CA LYS A 138 0.19 -3.33 -11.10
C LYS A 138 -0.39 -2.57 -9.92
N GLU A 139 0.10 -1.36 -9.70
CA GLU A 139 -0.54 -0.44 -8.76
C GLU A 139 -1.89 0.05 -9.30
N PHE A 140 -2.87 0.13 -8.41
CA PHE A 140 -4.19 0.67 -8.69
C PHE A 140 -4.33 2.07 -8.13
N THR A 141 -5.00 2.93 -8.88
CA THR A 141 -5.49 4.20 -8.35
C THR A 141 -6.66 3.99 -7.40
N THR A 142 -6.89 4.94 -6.51
CA THR A 142 -8.04 4.92 -5.60
C THR A 142 -9.36 4.91 -6.39
N GLU A 143 -9.42 5.62 -7.52
CA GLU A 143 -10.58 5.63 -8.41
C GLU A 143 -10.85 4.27 -9.05
N GLU A 144 -9.81 3.59 -9.57
CA GLU A 144 -9.94 2.23 -10.13
C GLU A 144 -10.37 1.22 -9.06
N TYR A 145 -9.88 1.36 -7.82
CA TYR A 145 -10.28 0.52 -6.70
C TYR A 145 -11.76 0.68 -6.34
N ILE A 146 -12.23 1.93 -6.16
CA ILE A 146 -13.64 2.22 -5.82
C ILE A 146 -14.59 1.72 -6.91
N GLN A 147 -14.22 1.87 -8.19
CA GLN A 147 -15.04 1.41 -9.31
C GLN A 147 -15.17 -0.12 -9.33
N ARG A 148 -14.10 -0.84 -9.00
CA ARG A 148 -14.12 -2.31 -8.91
C ARG A 148 -14.98 -2.80 -7.77
N ASP A 149 -14.87 -2.18 -6.59
CA ASP A 149 -15.67 -2.54 -5.42
C ASP A 149 -17.17 -2.28 -5.64
N GLU A 150 -17.54 -1.14 -6.23
CA GLU A 150 -18.93 -0.85 -6.58
C GLU A 150 -19.49 -1.85 -7.61
N PHE A 151 -18.66 -2.27 -8.57
CA PHE A 151 -19.02 -3.30 -9.55
C PHE A 151 -19.23 -4.67 -8.90
N ASP A 152 -18.33 -5.12 -8.03
CA ASP A 152 -18.42 -6.42 -7.36
C ASP A 152 -19.68 -6.49 -6.49
N ILE A 153 -19.93 -5.45 -5.68
CA ILE A 153 -21.17 -5.31 -4.90
C ILE A 153 -22.39 -5.44 -5.82
N SER A 154 -22.41 -4.70 -6.94
CA SER A 154 -23.54 -4.75 -7.88
C SER A 154 -23.76 -6.14 -8.48
N SER A 155 -22.69 -6.86 -8.80
CA SER A 155 -22.74 -8.20 -9.41
C SER A 155 -23.27 -9.26 -8.43
N GLU A 156 -22.86 -9.17 -7.16
CA GLU A 156 -23.32 -10.04 -6.08
C GLU A 156 -24.83 -9.82 -5.83
N TRP A 157 -25.28 -8.56 -5.75
CA TRP A 157 -26.71 -8.24 -5.63
C TRP A 157 -27.54 -8.74 -6.82
N ILE A 158 -27.03 -8.66 -8.05
CA ILE A 158 -27.70 -9.19 -9.25
C ILE A 158 -27.90 -10.70 -9.14
N SER A 159 -26.86 -11.41 -8.69
CA SER A 159 -26.90 -12.87 -8.52
C SER A 159 -27.92 -13.28 -7.45
N LEU A 160 -28.01 -12.53 -6.35
CA LEU A 160 -28.92 -12.81 -5.22
C LEU A 160 -30.37 -12.44 -5.52
N THR A 161 -30.63 -11.47 -6.39
CA THR A 161 -31.98 -10.94 -6.66
C THR A 161 -32.63 -11.47 -7.93
N GLY A 162 -31.97 -12.38 -8.68
CA GLY A 162 -32.55 -13.00 -9.86
C GLY A 162 -32.92 -12.00 -10.98
N GLY A 163 -32.17 -10.90 -11.09
CA GLY A 163 -32.25 -9.98 -12.24
C GLY A 163 -33.44 -9.02 -12.30
N SER A 164 -34.03 -8.58 -11.18
CA SER A 164 -35.07 -7.53 -11.20
C SER A 164 -34.56 -6.17 -10.70
N ILE A 165 -33.71 -5.52 -11.50
CA ILE A 165 -33.18 -4.15 -11.26
C ILE A 165 -34.12 -3.09 -11.88
N ASP A 166 -35.39 -3.04 -11.49
CA ASP A 166 -36.32 -2.02 -12.04
C ASP A 166 -36.90 -1.05 -11.00
N ARG A 167 -36.61 -1.24 -9.70
CA ARG A 167 -37.16 -0.36 -8.65
C ARG A 167 -36.17 0.60 -7.98
N CYS A 168 -34.86 0.35 -8.03
CA CYS A 168 -33.90 1.16 -7.26
C CYS A 168 -33.41 2.43 -8.01
N HIS A 169 -33.46 2.45 -9.35
CA HIS A 169 -32.99 3.59 -10.16
C HIS A 169 -33.83 4.87 -10.00
N ARG A 170 -35.05 4.78 -9.46
CA ARG A 170 -35.99 5.91 -9.35
C ARG A 170 -35.80 6.78 -8.10
N LEU A 171 -34.90 6.42 -7.18
CA LEU A 171 -34.70 7.14 -5.90
C LEU A 171 -33.38 7.92 -5.82
N LYS A 172 -32.44 7.78 -6.77
CA LYS A 172 -31.17 8.53 -6.75
C LYS A 172 -31.22 9.94 -7.40
N GLN A 173 -32.35 10.36 -8.00
CA GLN A 173 -32.42 11.66 -8.72
C GLN A 173 -32.94 12.86 -7.92
N HIS A 174 -33.25 12.73 -6.62
CA HIS A 174 -33.66 13.89 -5.81
C HIS A 174 -32.89 13.97 -4.49
N LYS A 175 -31.75 14.67 -4.52
CA LYS A 175 -31.24 15.61 -3.49
C LYS A 175 -29.77 15.93 -3.73
N MET A 176 -29.49 16.97 -4.53
CA MET A 176 -28.24 17.71 -4.47
C MET A 176 -28.60 19.17 -4.24
N VAL A 177 -28.74 19.54 -2.96
CA VAL A 177 -29.00 20.93 -2.53
C VAL A 177 -27.66 21.61 -2.33
N ILE A 178 -27.53 22.72 -3.03
CA ILE A 178 -26.40 23.64 -3.13
C ILE A 178 -26.04 24.21 -1.74
N ILE A 179 -24.79 24.03 -1.30
CA ILE A 179 -24.21 24.73 -0.15
C ILE A 179 -23.28 25.84 -0.70
N SER A 180 -23.54 27.07 -0.27
CA SER A 180 -22.98 28.30 -0.85
C SER A 180 -21.46 28.44 -0.71
N SER A 181 -20.82 28.82 -1.83
CA SER A 181 -19.38 28.75 -2.14
C SER A 181 -18.45 29.83 -1.55
N LEU A 182 -18.85 30.69 -0.62
CA LEU A 182 -17.99 31.83 -0.23
C LEU A 182 -17.24 31.70 1.11
N THR A 183 -17.66 30.85 2.04
CA THR A 183 -17.01 30.73 3.36
C THR A 183 -15.82 29.76 3.39
N LEU A 184 -15.82 28.71 2.56
CA LEU A 184 -14.72 27.75 2.48
C LEU A 184 -13.46 28.34 1.84
N ILE A 185 -13.64 29.23 0.86
CA ILE A 185 -12.54 29.86 0.11
C ILE A 185 -11.75 30.83 1.02
N ILE A 186 -12.45 31.57 1.89
CA ILE A 186 -11.81 32.51 2.83
C ILE A 186 -10.98 31.77 3.89
N LEU A 187 -11.44 30.60 4.35
CA LEU A 187 -10.70 29.78 5.31
C LEU A 187 -9.44 29.16 4.69
N PHE A 188 -9.51 28.77 3.42
CA PHE A 188 -8.36 28.23 2.67
C PHE A 188 -7.26 29.28 2.42
N ILE A 189 -7.65 30.52 2.12
CA ILE A 189 -6.69 31.62 1.89
C ILE A 189 -5.98 32.02 3.19
N LEU A 190 -6.66 32.02 4.33
CA LEU A 190 -6.06 32.33 5.64
C LEU A 190 -5.08 31.25 6.14
N LEU A 191 -5.35 29.97 5.83
CA LEU A 191 -4.43 28.86 6.07
C LEU A 191 -3.18 28.94 5.18
N PHE A 192 -3.32 29.43 3.95
CA PHE A 192 -2.19 29.62 3.04
C PHE A 192 -1.27 30.78 3.47
N ILE A 193 -1.84 31.90 3.94
CA ILE A 193 -1.05 33.08 4.34
C ILE A 193 -0.26 32.83 5.63
N THR A 194 -0.74 31.97 6.54
CA THR A 194 -0.05 31.67 7.80
C THR A 194 1.07 30.63 7.69
N CYS A 195 1.17 29.90 6.57
CA CYS A 195 2.13 28.81 6.40
C CYS A 195 3.41 29.19 5.65
N VAL A 196 3.47 30.40 5.05
CA VAL A 196 4.65 30.89 4.32
C VAL A 196 5.55 31.69 5.25
N HIS A 197 6.21 31.03 6.21
CA HIS A 197 7.54 31.43 6.70
C HIS A 197 8.12 30.39 7.67
N ARG A 198 8.64 29.28 7.15
CA ARG A 198 9.68 28.54 7.86
C ARG A 198 10.63 27.84 6.89
N LYS A 199 11.77 28.49 6.63
CA LYS A 199 12.94 27.86 5.98
C LYS A 199 13.46 26.78 6.94
N PHE A 200 13.02 25.54 6.76
CA PHE A 200 13.59 24.38 7.45
C PHE A 200 14.80 23.88 6.63
N ARG A 201 16.02 24.25 7.07
CA ARG A 201 17.25 23.55 6.72
C ARG A 201 17.39 22.38 7.69
N ILE A 202 17.05 21.17 7.26
CA ILE A 202 17.41 19.94 7.97
C ILE A 202 18.62 19.37 7.23
N TRP A 203 19.78 19.52 7.86
CA TRP A 203 21.01 18.82 7.50
C TRP A 203 21.23 17.74 8.56
N VAL A 204 21.48 16.50 8.10
CA VAL A 204 22.00 15.34 8.86
C VAL A 204 20.96 14.72 9.82
N ASP A 205 20.17 13.71 9.44
CA ASP A 205 20.42 12.28 9.79
C ASP A 205 19.45 11.29 9.07
N ILE A 206 18.99 11.57 7.84
CA ILE A 206 18.15 10.62 7.05
C ILE A 206 19.01 9.65 6.20
N LEU A 207 20.34 9.82 6.24
CA LEU A 207 21.28 9.30 5.25
C LEU A 207 21.83 7.89 5.54
N TYR A 208 21.18 7.07 6.36
CA TYR A 208 21.62 5.69 6.50
C TYR A 208 20.42 4.76 6.58
N SER A 209 20.39 3.84 5.61
CA SER A 209 19.58 2.62 5.55
C SER A 209 18.25 2.73 4.83
N PHE A 210 18.23 2.29 3.59
CA PHE A 210 17.06 1.67 2.97
C PHE A 210 17.44 0.23 2.64
N ASP A 211 16.62 -0.74 3.05
CA ASP A 211 16.88 -2.17 2.79
C ASP A 211 15.59 -2.83 2.29
N CYS A 212 15.72 -3.66 1.25
CA CYS A 212 14.67 -4.34 0.52
C CYS A 212 14.18 -5.65 1.18
N SER A 213 14.70 -6.04 2.34
CA SER A 213 14.68 -7.44 2.79
C SER A 213 13.46 -7.96 3.57
N ASN A 214 12.22 -7.48 3.39
CA ASN A 214 11.08 -8.03 4.17
C ASN A 214 9.73 -7.97 3.42
N ALA A 215 9.30 -9.09 2.81
CA ALA A 215 7.96 -9.27 2.23
C ALA A 215 7.19 -10.50 2.76
N THR A 216 7.71 -11.25 3.75
CA THR A 216 7.07 -12.47 4.30
C THR A 216 5.71 -12.26 4.94
N ASP A 217 5.48 -11.07 5.50
CA ASP A 217 4.38 -10.84 6.42
C ASP A 217 3.19 -10.13 5.74
N ASP A 218 3.29 -9.76 4.46
CA ASP A 218 2.17 -9.18 3.67
C ASP A 218 1.17 -10.25 3.19
N ILE A 219 1.47 -11.52 3.48
CA ILE A 219 0.79 -12.68 2.90
C ILE A 219 0.05 -13.53 3.94
N SER A 220 0.37 -13.37 5.21
CA SER A 220 -0.32 -14.08 6.29
C SER A 220 -1.69 -13.45 6.59
N GLY A 221 -2.59 -13.43 5.61
CA GLY A 221 -4.04 -13.59 5.70
C GLY A 221 -4.87 -13.07 6.90
N THR A 222 -4.42 -12.09 7.69
CA THR A 222 -5.24 -11.52 8.78
C THR A 222 -5.83 -10.15 8.47
N TYR A 223 -5.81 -9.73 7.20
CA TYR A 223 -6.52 -8.52 6.78
C TYR A 223 -7.73 -8.84 5.90
N ASN A 224 -8.84 -9.26 6.53
CA ASN A 224 -10.17 -9.14 5.93
C ASN A 224 -10.76 -7.82 6.41
N GLY A 225 -10.63 -6.76 5.60
CA GLY A 225 -11.14 -5.41 5.88
C GLY A 225 -12.66 -5.27 5.95
N ILE A 226 -13.37 -6.28 6.46
CA ILE A 226 -14.79 -6.24 6.77
C ILE A 226 -14.90 -6.09 8.29
N GLU A 227 -15.29 -4.90 8.75
CA GLU A 227 -15.95 -4.76 10.04
C GLU A 227 -17.15 -5.70 10.05
N VAL A 228 -17.02 -6.85 10.72
CA VAL A 228 -18.18 -7.66 11.10
C VAL A 228 -18.95 -6.84 12.12
N LEU A 229 -20.02 -6.18 11.68
CA LEU A 229 -21.05 -5.63 12.56
C LEU A 229 -21.41 -6.68 13.63
N PRO A 230 -21.49 -6.34 14.93
CA PRO A 230 -21.59 -7.33 15.98
C PRO A 230 -22.98 -7.98 15.97
N SER A 231 -23.11 -9.13 15.33
CA SER A 231 -24.25 -10.02 15.52
C SER A 231 -24.01 -10.87 16.78
N TRP A 232 -24.57 -10.42 17.89
CA TRP A 232 -25.13 -11.23 18.98
C TRP A 232 -24.63 -12.69 19.14
N ILE A 233 -23.82 -12.94 20.18
CA ILE A 233 -23.50 -14.29 20.68
C ILE A 233 -24.53 -14.68 21.75
N PRO A 234 -25.22 -15.84 21.66
CA PRO A 234 -25.67 -16.57 22.84
C PRO A 234 -24.62 -17.63 23.25
N PRO A 235 -24.52 -17.94 24.57
CA PRO A 235 -23.40 -18.69 25.11
C PRO A 235 -23.58 -20.21 24.97
N ASN A 236 -22.44 -20.90 25.14
CA ASN A 236 -22.24 -22.34 25.31
C ASN A 236 -21.99 -23.16 24.04
N VAL A 237 -20.72 -23.47 23.77
CA VAL A 237 -20.24 -24.87 23.73
C VAL A 237 -18.80 -24.89 24.26
N SER A 238 -18.60 -25.54 25.40
CA SER A 238 -17.31 -26.03 25.88
C SER A 238 -16.79 -27.11 24.94
N LEU A 239 -15.48 -27.15 24.65
CA LEU A 239 -14.73 -28.40 24.60
C LEU A 239 -13.22 -28.11 24.62
N SER A 240 -12.61 -28.64 25.68
CA SER A 240 -11.21 -29.02 25.86
C SER A 240 -10.60 -29.69 24.63
N PHE A 241 -9.39 -29.29 24.23
CA PHE A 241 -8.12 -29.95 24.50
C PHE A 241 -6.96 -29.01 24.12
#